data_AF-A0A9R0JMY4-F1
#
_entry.id   AF-A0A9R0JMY4-F1
#
_cell.length_a   1.000
_cell.length_b   1.000
_cell.length_c   1.000
_cell.angle_alpha   90.00
_cell.angle_beta   90.00
_cell.angle_gamma   90.00
#
_symmetry.space_group_name_H-M   'P 1'
#
loop_
_entity.id
_entity.type
_entity.pdbx_description
1 polymer ?
#
loop_
_entity_poly.entity_id
_entity_poly.type
_entity_poly.pdbx_seq_one_letter_code
_entity_poly.pdbx_strand_id
1 'polypeptide(L)'
;MTCAVLFSLKKEQQQFIISSCINAANDSVPSVRAAACRAIGVIACFPEIFRSAEILHKFINAVEVNTRDQPVLVRITASWALANICDSFRHSVSDFSLDPEANFRVVTFLLECSLKLTTDGDKIKSNAVRALGNLSRVIRFSNPLEQGKCAVTCPGTGKMDNFSWKCTSTQEDTARSTDSLGCVHLLEKIVQAFLSCITTGNVK
;
A
#
# COMPACT_ATOMS: atom_id res chain seq x y z
N MET A 1 -3.00 -8.07 22.63
CA MET A 1 -3.20 -9.43 23.19
C MET A 1 -2.89 -10.53 22.16
N THR A 2 -3.39 -10.46 20.92
CA THR A 2 -3.13 -11.46 19.85
C THR A 2 -1.66 -11.51 19.38
N CYS A 3 -1.01 -10.36 19.26
CA CYS A 3 0.42 -10.28 18.90
C CYS A 3 1.32 -11.09 19.87
N ALA A 4 1.09 -10.92 21.18
CA ALA A 4 1.84 -11.62 22.22
C ALA A 4 1.72 -13.15 22.10
N VAL A 5 0.56 -13.66 21.67
CA VAL A 5 0.36 -15.10 21.48
C VAL A 5 1.19 -15.62 20.31
N LEU A 6 1.12 -14.99 19.13
CA LEU A 6 1.90 -15.44 17.97
C LEU A 6 3.41 -15.44 18.27
N PHE A 7 3.91 -14.38 18.89
CA PHE A 7 5.34 -14.25 19.19
C PHE A 7 5.79 -15.00 20.45
N SER A 8 4.87 -15.55 21.25
CA SER A 8 5.20 -16.52 22.30
C SER A 8 5.49 -17.92 21.75
N LEU A 9 5.10 -18.22 20.51
CA LEU A 9 5.36 -19.50 19.87
C LEU A 9 6.84 -19.65 19.52
N LYS A 10 7.27 -20.90 19.28
CA LYS A 10 8.62 -21.17 18.75
C LYS A 10 8.78 -20.56 17.35
N LYS A 11 10.01 -20.17 16.99
CA LYS A 11 10.29 -19.55 15.68
C LYS A 11 9.79 -20.41 14.51
N GLU A 12 9.93 -21.73 14.60
CA GLU A 12 9.47 -22.66 13.56
C GLU A 12 7.95 -22.59 13.38
N GLN A 13 7.19 -22.47 14.47
CA GLN A 13 5.74 -22.34 14.44
C GLN A 13 5.31 -20.98 13.87
N GLN A 14 6.00 -19.91 14.24
CA GLN A 14 5.76 -18.57 13.66
C GLN A 14 5.98 -18.59 12.15
N GLN A 15 7.10 -19.15 11.69
CA GLN A 15 7.41 -19.27 10.27
C GLN A 15 6.42 -20.17 9.52
N PHE A 16 5.98 -21.27 10.14
CA PHE A 16 4.94 -22.12 9.58
C PHE A 16 3.62 -21.36 9.38
N ILE A 17 3.18 -20.56 10.36
CA ILE A 17 1.96 -19.75 10.25
C ILE A 17 2.09 -18.71 9.13
N ILE A 18 3.20 -17.97 9.10
CA ILE A 18 3.46 -16.91 8.12
C ILE A 18 3.51 -17.50 6.71
N SER A 19 4.29 -18.56 6.50
CA SER A 19 4.41 -19.24 5.20
C SER A 19 3.09 -19.85 4.76
N SER A 20 2.31 -20.45 5.66
CA SER A 20 0.98 -20.99 5.35
C SER A 20 0.02 -19.91 4.86
N CYS A 21 0.03 -18.73 5.49
CA CYS A 21 -0.79 -17.60 5.05
C CYS A 21 -0.40 -17.12 3.64
N ILE A 22 0.90 -17.00 3.37
CA ILE A 22 1.42 -16.57 2.05
C ILE A 22 1.09 -17.60 0.96
N ASN A 23 1.25 -18.89 1.26
CA ASN A 23 0.95 -19.97 0.32
C ASN A 23 -0.56 -20.03 0.03
N ALA A 24 -1.40 -19.94 1.05
CA ALA A 24 -2.85 -19.95 0.91
C ALA A 24 -3.39 -18.73 0.13
N ALA A 25 -2.66 -17.60 0.12
CA ALA A 25 -3.00 -16.45 -0.71
C ALA A 25 -2.85 -16.72 -2.22
N ASN A 26 -2.18 -17.81 -2.60
CA ASN A 26 -2.04 -18.27 -3.99
C ASN A 26 -2.87 -19.53 -4.30
N ASP A 27 -3.79 -19.91 -3.40
CA ASP A 27 -4.61 -21.11 -3.57
C ASP A 27 -5.55 -20.99 -4.78
N SER A 28 -5.84 -22.12 -5.43
CA SER A 28 -6.81 -22.19 -6.53
C SER A 28 -8.23 -21.77 -6.11
N VAL A 29 -8.61 -22.00 -4.86
CA VAL A 29 -9.95 -21.76 -4.32
C VAL A 29 -10.09 -20.31 -3.81
N PRO A 30 -11.04 -19.51 -4.33
CA PRO A 30 -11.20 -18.12 -3.93
C PRO A 30 -11.45 -17.88 -2.43
N SER A 31 -12.21 -18.76 -1.77
CA SER A 31 -12.47 -18.63 -0.33
C SER A 31 -11.21 -18.80 0.51
N VAL A 32 -10.28 -19.65 0.08
CA VAL A 32 -8.98 -19.86 0.75
C VAL A 32 -8.12 -18.61 0.61
N ARG A 33 -8.03 -18.03 -0.60
CA ARG A 33 -7.32 -16.77 -0.83
C ARG A 33 -7.90 -15.62 0.00
N ALA A 34 -9.23 -15.53 0.08
CA ALA A 34 -9.89 -14.50 0.89
C ALA A 34 -9.59 -14.66 2.39
N ALA A 35 -9.62 -15.90 2.91
CA ALA A 35 -9.25 -16.20 4.29
C ALA A 35 -7.77 -15.90 4.57
N ALA A 36 -6.88 -16.22 3.64
CA ALA A 36 -5.47 -15.91 3.71
C ALA A 36 -5.22 -14.39 3.76
N CYS A 37 -5.88 -13.60 2.90
CA CYS A 37 -5.79 -12.14 2.94
C CYS A 37 -6.26 -11.58 4.28
N ARG A 38 -7.33 -12.12 4.88
CA ARG A 38 -7.78 -11.75 6.23
C ARG A 38 -6.70 -12.05 7.28
N ALA A 39 -6.13 -13.24 7.26
CA ALA A 39 -5.07 -13.63 8.19
C ALA A 39 -3.84 -12.71 8.05
N ILE A 40 -3.38 -12.47 6.82
CA ILE A 40 -2.26 -11.55 6.53
C ILE A 40 -2.58 -10.15 7.06
N GLY A 41 -3.78 -9.63 6.81
CA GLY A 41 -4.18 -8.31 7.29
C GLY A 41 -4.22 -8.17 8.81
N VAL A 42 -4.49 -9.25 9.55
CA VAL A 42 -4.40 -9.28 11.03
C VAL A 42 -2.95 -9.34 11.49
N ILE A 43 -2.16 -10.26 10.91
CA ILE A 43 -0.76 -10.46 11.29
C ILE A 43 0.07 -9.21 10.98
N ALA A 44 -0.23 -8.52 9.87
CA ALA A 44 0.39 -7.25 9.50
C ALA A 44 0.18 -6.13 10.54
N CYS A 45 -0.77 -6.25 11.46
CA CYS A 45 -0.92 -5.29 12.56
C CYS A 45 0.10 -5.48 13.69
N PHE A 46 0.96 -6.50 13.61
CA PHE A 46 1.95 -6.79 14.64
C PHE A 46 3.26 -6.06 14.35
N PRO A 47 3.75 -5.20 15.26
CA PRO A 47 5.00 -4.43 15.06
C PRO A 47 6.21 -5.29 14.69
N GLU A 48 6.26 -6.51 15.22
CA GLU A 48 7.29 -7.51 14.96
C GLU A 48 7.44 -7.86 13.47
N ILE A 49 6.35 -7.81 12.69
CA ILE A 49 6.39 -8.10 11.25
C ILE A 49 7.24 -7.07 10.52
N PHE A 50 7.19 -5.81 10.95
CA PHE A 50 7.98 -4.75 10.36
C PHE A 50 9.48 -4.91 10.66
N ARG A 51 9.88 -5.70 11.67
CA ARG A 51 11.31 -6.00 11.89
C ARG A 51 11.92 -6.88 10.80
N SER A 52 11.12 -7.46 9.90
CA SER A 52 11.60 -8.27 8.77
C SER A 52 11.09 -7.72 7.43
N ALA A 53 11.98 -7.05 6.71
CA ALA A 53 11.68 -6.54 5.36
C ALA A 53 11.24 -7.66 4.40
N GLU A 54 11.81 -8.86 4.53
CA GLU A 54 11.44 -10.03 3.73
C GLU A 54 9.98 -10.44 3.97
N ILE A 55 9.56 -10.57 5.23
CA ILE A 55 8.18 -10.94 5.55
C ILE A 55 7.21 -9.86 5.10
N LEU A 56 7.53 -8.58 5.35
CA LEU A 56 6.73 -7.45 4.90
C LEU A 56 6.54 -7.45 3.38
N HIS A 57 7.62 -7.63 2.61
CA HIS A 57 7.54 -7.72 1.15
C HIS A 57 6.68 -8.88 0.68
N LYS A 58 6.81 -10.07 1.30
CA LYS A 58 5.97 -11.22 0.94
C LYS A 58 4.49 -10.96 1.23
N PHE A 59 4.17 -10.30 2.34
CA PHE A 59 2.80 -9.91 2.67
C PHE A 59 2.23 -8.89 1.67
N ILE A 60 3.00 -7.85 1.37
CA ILE A 60 2.61 -6.83 0.38
C ILE A 60 2.34 -7.50 -0.96
N ASN A 61 3.25 -8.34 -1.45
CA ASN A 61 3.10 -9.02 -2.74
C ASN A 61 1.87 -9.96 -2.76
N ALA A 62 1.70 -10.79 -1.71
CA ALA A 62 0.55 -11.70 -1.62
C ALA A 62 -0.78 -10.95 -1.62
N VAL A 63 -0.87 -9.84 -0.89
CA VAL A 63 -2.06 -9.00 -0.84
C VAL A 63 -2.29 -8.32 -2.18
N GLU A 64 -1.26 -7.71 -2.76
CA GLU A 64 -1.35 -6.94 -4.00
C GLU A 64 -1.89 -7.77 -5.16
N VAL A 65 -1.37 -8.98 -5.36
CA VAL A 65 -1.85 -9.91 -6.39
C VAL A 65 -3.36 -10.16 -6.24
N ASN A 66 -3.82 -10.37 -5.01
CA ASN A 66 -5.23 -10.62 -4.70
C ASN A 66 -6.13 -9.38 -4.82
N THR A 67 -5.57 -8.17 -4.90
CA THR A 67 -6.36 -6.96 -5.21
C THR A 67 -6.87 -6.93 -6.65
N ARG A 68 -6.37 -7.82 -7.52
CA ARG A 68 -6.72 -7.92 -8.94
C ARG A 68 -7.56 -9.15 -9.26
N ASP A 69 -7.98 -9.90 -8.24
CA ASP A 69 -8.70 -11.15 -8.35
C ASP A 69 -10.11 -10.96 -8.95
N GLN A 70 -10.62 -11.93 -9.70
CA GLN A 70 -11.94 -11.84 -10.36
C GLN A 70 -13.08 -11.79 -9.31
N PRO A 71 -13.16 -12.73 -8.36
CA PRO A 71 -14.03 -12.63 -7.18
C PRO A 71 -13.89 -11.32 -6.37
N VAL A 72 -14.99 -10.57 -6.29
CA VAL A 72 -15.09 -9.34 -5.48
C VAL A 72 -14.76 -9.59 -4.01
N LEU A 73 -15.15 -10.75 -3.45
CA LEU A 73 -14.85 -11.10 -2.06
C LEU A 73 -13.34 -11.11 -1.78
N VAL A 74 -12.54 -11.69 -2.69
CA VAL A 74 -11.08 -11.74 -2.55
C VAL A 74 -10.52 -10.31 -2.56
N ARG A 75 -10.94 -9.47 -3.51
CA ARG A 75 -10.53 -8.06 -3.57
C ARG A 75 -10.93 -7.25 -2.33
N ILE A 76 -12.10 -7.50 -1.74
CA ILE A 76 -12.53 -6.88 -0.47
C ILE A 76 -11.55 -7.24 0.65
N THR A 77 -11.20 -8.53 0.78
CA THR A 77 -10.29 -8.97 1.84
C THR A 77 -8.85 -8.52 1.62
N ALA A 78 -8.39 -8.49 0.37
CA ALA A 78 -7.06 -8.01 0.00
C ALA A 78 -6.92 -6.50 0.23
N SER A 79 -7.87 -5.69 -0.24
CA SER A 79 -7.88 -4.24 0.02
C SER A 79 -7.97 -3.91 1.51
N TRP A 80 -8.72 -4.70 2.28
CA TRP A 80 -8.76 -4.56 3.74
C TRP A 80 -7.39 -4.82 4.38
N ALA A 81 -6.69 -5.87 3.94
CA ALA A 81 -5.34 -6.20 4.40
C ALA A 81 -4.31 -5.14 4.00
N LEU A 82 -4.37 -4.63 2.77
CA LEU A 82 -3.50 -3.56 2.27
C LEU A 82 -3.61 -2.30 3.16
N ALA A 83 -4.83 -1.93 3.51
CA ALA A 83 -5.07 -0.77 4.37
C ALA A 83 -4.56 -0.98 5.81
N ASN A 84 -4.58 -2.21 6.33
CA ASN A 84 -3.96 -2.54 7.62
C ASN A 84 -2.42 -2.50 7.55
N ILE A 85 -1.84 -2.96 6.44
CA ILE A 85 -0.39 -2.82 6.19
C ILE A 85 -0.02 -1.33 6.20
N CYS A 86 -0.77 -0.48 5.49
CA CYS A 86 -0.51 0.96 5.45
C CYS A 86 -0.66 1.63 6.82
N ASP A 87 -1.66 1.23 7.61
CA ASP A 87 -1.86 1.71 8.98
C ASP A 87 -0.67 1.38 9.88
N SER A 88 -0.20 0.13 9.82
CA SER A 88 0.89 -0.36 10.66
C SER A 88 2.24 0.19 10.20
N PHE A 89 2.42 0.35 8.87
CA PHE A 89 3.60 0.98 8.28
C PHE A 89 3.78 2.40 8.81
N ARG A 90 2.71 3.20 8.90
CA ARG A 90 2.74 4.55 9.49
C ARG A 90 3.40 4.58 10.87
N HIS A 91 3.13 3.58 11.71
CA HIS A 91 3.70 3.50 13.07
C HIS A 91 5.15 3.02 13.08
N SER A 92 5.55 2.23 12.09
CA SER A 92 6.90 1.68 12.00
C SER A 92 7.94 2.66 11.42
N VAL A 93 7.53 3.65 10.62
CA VAL A 93 8.47 4.57 9.93
C VAL A 93 9.36 5.38 10.89
N SER A 94 8.89 5.64 12.13
CA SER A 94 9.72 6.29 13.16
C SER A 94 10.71 5.34 13.85
N ASP A 95 10.37 4.06 13.93
CA ASP A 95 11.15 3.03 14.64
C ASP A 95 12.09 2.28 13.70
N PHE A 96 11.92 2.50 12.39
CA PHE A 96 12.71 1.85 11.36
C PHE A 96 14.10 2.46 11.26
N SER A 97 15.09 1.73 11.76
CA SER A 97 16.50 1.86 11.38
C SER A 97 16.78 1.39 9.93
N LEU A 98 15.77 1.42 9.05
CA LEU A 98 15.90 0.97 7.67
C LEU A 98 16.34 2.08 6.74
N ASP A 99 17.00 1.64 5.66
CA ASP A 99 17.32 2.41 4.47
C ASP A 99 16.13 3.31 4.04
N PRO A 100 16.25 4.65 4.16
CA PRO A 100 15.20 5.59 3.77
C PRO A 100 14.70 5.38 2.34
N GLU A 101 15.58 4.93 1.46
CA GLU A 101 15.31 4.69 0.06
C GLU A 101 14.46 3.41 -0.14
N ALA A 102 14.70 2.35 0.63
CA ALA A 102 13.80 1.19 0.66
C ALA A 102 12.40 1.53 1.18
N ASN A 103 12.31 2.35 2.24
CA ASN A 103 11.02 2.81 2.77
C ASN A 103 10.26 3.64 1.74
N PHE A 104 10.95 4.53 1.02
CA PHE A 104 10.36 5.34 -0.04
C PHE A 104 9.76 4.48 -1.17
N ARG A 105 10.47 3.43 -1.60
CA ARG A 105 9.96 2.48 -2.60
C ARG A 105 8.70 1.75 -2.14
N VAL A 106 8.68 1.28 -0.88
CA VAL A 106 7.50 0.61 -0.30
C VAL A 106 6.31 1.56 -0.24
N VAL A 107 6.51 2.80 0.22
CA VAL A 107 5.45 3.83 0.27
C VAL A 107 4.89 4.10 -1.12
N THR A 108 5.76 4.30 -2.11
CA THR A 108 5.37 4.57 -3.49
C THR A 108 4.54 3.42 -4.06
N PHE A 109 4.98 2.18 -3.85
CA PHE A 109 4.24 1.00 -4.30
C PHE A 109 2.86 0.88 -3.65
N LEU A 110 2.78 1.03 -2.32
CA LEU A 110 1.51 0.97 -1.59
C LEU A 110 0.54 2.07 -2.03
N LEU A 111 1.07 3.24 -2.36
CA LEU A 111 0.31 4.39 -2.85
C LEU A 111 -0.29 4.13 -4.23
N GLU A 112 0.49 3.61 -5.16
CA GLU A 112 0.01 3.22 -6.50
C GLU A 112 -1.07 2.15 -6.41
N CYS A 113 -0.85 1.11 -5.59
CA CYS A 113 -1.83 0.06 -5.35
C CYS A 113 -3.13 0.63 -4.78
N SER A 114 -3.02 1.53 -3.80
CA SER A 114 -4.18 2.15 -3.16
C SER A 114 -4.94 3.04 -4.15
N LEU A 115 -4.26 3.89 -4.93
CA LEU A 115 -4.88 4.71 -5.96
C LEU A 115 -5.63 3.87 -7.00
N LYS A 116 -5.04 2.77 -7.46
CA LYS A 116 -5.71 1.85 -8.39
C LYS A 116 -7.03 1.31 -7.83
N LEU A 117 -7.08 0.99 -6.54
CA LEU A 117 -8.28 0.44 -5.90
C LEU A 117 -9.41 1.44 -5.68
N THR A 118 -9.15 2.75 -5.84
CA THR A 118 -10.18 3.79 -5.69
C THR A 118 -11.21 3.76 -6.83
N THR A 119 -10.94 3.06 -7.92
CA THR A 119 -11.85 2.91 -9.07
C THR A 119 -12.68 1.62 -9.02
N ASP A 120 -12.50 0.78 -8.00
CA ASP A 120 -13.29 -0.44 -7.78
C ASP A 120 -14.58 -0.14 -6.98
N GLY A 121 -15.34 -1.18 -6.62
CA GLY A 121 -16.60 -1.05 -5.88
C GLY A 121 -16.44 -0.46 -4.47
N ASP A 122 -17.52 0.08 -3.92
CA ASP A 122 -17.53 0.92 -2.71
C ASP A 122 -16.78 0.31 -1.51
N LYS A 123 -16.92 -1.01 -1.28
CA LYS A 123 -16.24 -1.71 -0.18
C LYS A 123 -14.71 -1.76 -0.35
N ILE A 124 -14.24 -1.85 -1.59
CA ILE A 124 -12.81 -1.83 -1.92
C ILE A 124 -12.30 -0.39 -1.88
N LYS A 125 -13.05 0.54 -2.49
CA LYS A 125 -12.74 1.97 -2.51
C LYS A 125 -12.61 2.54 -1.09
N SER A 126 -13.51 2.19 -0.17
CA SER A 126 -13.44 2.64 1.23
C SER A 126 -12.15 2.17 1.93
N ASN A 127 -11.68 0.96 1.64
CA ASN A 127 -10.39 0.49 2.13
C ASN A 127 -9.22 1.20 1.46
N ALA A 128 -9.31 1.46 0.15
CA ALA A 128 -8.31 2.18 -0.61
C ALA A 128 -8.08 3.59 -0.07
N VAL A 129 -9.14 4.36 0.16
CA VAL A 129 -9.01 5.71 0.74
C VAL A 129 -8.51 5.68 2.18
N ARG A 130 -8.85 4.64 2.97
CA ARG A 130 -8.26 4.42 4.29
C ARG A 130 -6.75 4.19 4.20
N ALA A 131 -6.29 3.39 3.24
CA ALA A 131 -4.88 3.18 2.99
C ALA A 131 -4.17 4.49 2.60
N LEU A 132 -4.74 5.26 1.66
CA LEU A 132 -4.22 6.55 1.23
C LEU A 132 -4.10 7.55 2.39
N GLY A 133 -5.11 7.64 3.26
CA GLY A 133 -5.08 8.53 4.43
C GLY A 133 -4.01 8.15 5.46
N ASN A 134 -3.66 6.86 5.56
CA ASN A 134 -2.56 6.41 6.41
C ASN A 134 -1.19 6.74 5.79
N LEU A 135 -1.05 6.55 4.47
CA LEU A 135 0.19 6.88 3.74
C LEU A 135 0.43 8.39 3.63
N SER A 136 -0.61 9.22 3.56
CA SER A 136 -0.47 10.68 3.47
C SER A 136 0.18 11.31 4.70
N ARG A 137 0.22 10.57 5.82
CA ARG A 137 0.92 10.98 7.05
C ARG A 137 2.41 10.65 7.02
N VAL A 138 2.83 9.79 6.09
CA VAL A 138 4.21 9.37 5.88
C VAL A 138 4.86 10.16 4.75
N ILE A 139 4.10 10.49 3.72
CA ILE A 139 4.57 11.27 2.57
C ILE A 139 4.71 12.75 2.96
N ARG A 140 5.86 13.34 2.66
CA ARG A 140 6.05 14.80 2.73
C ARG A 140 5.70 15.41 1.38
N PHE A 141 4.62 16.19 1.35
CA PHE A 141 4.33 17.05 0.21
C PHE A 141 5.09 18.36 0.37
N SER A 142 6.07 18.60 -0.49
CA SER A 142 6.75 19.89 -0.57
C SER A 142 5.80 20.91 -1.19
N ASN A 143 5.52 22.02 -0.49
CA ASN A 143 4.75 23.12 -1.05
C ASN A 143 5.64 23.89 -2.06
N PRO A 144 5.28 23.95 -3.36
CA PRO A 144 6.06 24.72 -4.34
C PRO A 144 6.18 26.20 -4.00
N LEU A 145 5.23 26.74 -3.21
CA LEU A 145 5.22 28.14 -2.77
C LEU A 145 6.30 28.45 -1.72
N GLU A 146 6.79 27.45 -0.98
CA GLU A 146 7.85 27.63 0.02
C GLU A 146 9.27 27.60 -0.60
N GLN A 147 9.42 27.19 -1.86
CA GLN A 147 10.72 27.10 -2.55
C GLN A 147 11.05 28.30 -3.45
N GLY A 148 10.27 29.39 -3.44
CA GLY A 148 10.60 30.64 -4.14
C GLY A 148 10.79 30.52 -5.67
N LYS A 149 10.39 29.39 -6.27
CA LYS A 149 10.48 29.12 -7.71
C LYS A 149 9.20 28.44 -8.17
N CYS A 150 8.19 29.21 -8.53
CA CYS A 150 7.15 28.70 -9.40
C CYS A 150 6.84 29.70 -10.50
N ALA A 151 7.39 29.43 -11.68
CA ALA A 151 6.97 30.02 -12.94
C ALA A 151 6.39 28.89 -13.80
N VAL A 152 5.17 28.42 -13.50
CA VAL A 152 4.46 27.55 -14.44
C VAL A 152 2.95 27.83 -14.41
N THR A 153 2.48 28.41 -15.50
CA THR A 153 1.12 28.41 -16.02
C THR A 153 0.67 26.98 -16.31
N CYS A 154 -0.49 26.56 -15.81
CA CYS A 154 -1.03 25.22 -16.04
C CYS A 154 -1.66 25.08 -17.45
N PRO A 155 -1.24 24.12 -18.29
CA PRO A 155 -2.05 23.62 -19.40
C PRO A 155 -2.67 22.26 -19.04
N GLY A 156 -3.90 22.06 -19.50
CA GLY A 156 -4.80 21.00 -19.05
C GLY A 156 -4.44 19.57 -19.48
N THR A 157 -5.08 18.64 -18.76
CA THR A 157 -5.59 17.34 -19.22
C THR A 157 -4.83 16.65 -20.34
N GLY A 158 -3.82 15.85 -19.97
CA GLY A 158 -3.27 14.78 -20.80
C GLY A 158 -3.38 13.45 -20.08
N LYS A 159 -4.16 12.50 -20.62
CA LYS A 159 -4.19 11.10 -20.17
C LYS A 159 -2.78 10.50 -20.30
N MET A 160 -2.32 9.80 -19.28
CA MET A 160 -1.11 8.97 -19.35
C MET A 160 -1.46 7.56 -18.90
N ASP A 161 -1.68 6.70 -19.89
CA ASP A 161 -1.92 5.27 -19.70
C ASP A 161 -0.59 4.52 -19.50
N ASN A 162 -0.65 3.49 -18.65
CA ASN A 162 0.27 2.36 -18.52
C ASN A 162 1.77 2.64 -18.29
N PHE A 163 2.15 2.80 -17.02
CA PHE A 163 3.52 2.49 -16.57
C PHE A 163 3.56 1.10 -15.94
N SER A 164 4.10 0.14 -16.70
CA SER A 164 4.44 -1.20 -16.21
C SER A 164 5.90 -1.20 -15.77
N TRP A 165 6.16 -1.06 -14.48
CA TRP A 165 7.52 -1.22 -13.95
C TRP A 165 7.83 -2.69 -13.72
N LYS A 166 8.68 -3.25 -14.60
CA LYS A 166 9.42 -4.49 -14.30
C LYS A 166 10.70 -4.12 -13.56
N CYS A 167 10.85 -4.70 -12.37
CA CYS A 167 12.04 -4.54 -11.54
C CYS A 167 13.22 -5.26 -12.20
N THR A 168 14.18 -4.50 -12.75
CA THR A 168 15.48 -5.02 -13.14
C THR A 168 16.54 -4.11 -12.54
N SER A 169 17.30 -4.64 -11.59
CA SER A 169 18.38 -3.95 -10.92
C SER A 169 19.60 -3.88 -11.83
N THR A 170 20.02 -2.68 -12.21
CA THR A 170 21.42 -2.38 -12.55
C THR A 170 21.75 -0.95 -12.11
N GLN A 171 22.93 -0.83 -11.52
CA GLN A 171 23.52 0.34 -10.87
C GLN A 171 23.78 1.52 -11.83
N GLU A 172 24.02 2.65 -11.16
CA GLU A 172 24.72 3.87 -11.59
C GLU A 172 23.89 5.07 -12.12
N ASP A 173 23.92 6.09 -11.27
CA ASP A 173 24.18 7.49 -11.57
C ASP A 173 23.05 8.55 -11.63
N THR A 174 23.29 9.54 -10.77
CA THR A 174 22.95 10.97 -10.83
C THR A 174 21.60 11.43 -10.32
N ALA A 175 21.66 12.15 -9.19
CA ALA A 175 20.63 13.04 -8.67
C ALA A 175 19.99 13.88 -9.79
N ARG A 176 18.74 13.59 -10.13
CA ARG A 176 17.90 14.44 -10.99
C ARG A 176 16.51 14.62 -10.37
N SER A 177 16.31 15.83 -9.86
CA SER A 177 15.06 16.54 -9.56
C SER A 177 13.76 15.87 -10.03
N THR A 178 13.24 14.92 -9.28
CA THR A 178 11.88 14.34 -9.48
C THR A 178 10.83 15.00 -8.57
N ASP A 179 11.14 16.16 -7.99
CA ASP A 179 10.80 16.38 -6.57
C ASP A 179 9.70 17.42 -6.26
N SER A 180 8.97 17.94 -7.25
CA SER A 180 7.82 18.82 -6.95
C SER A 180 6.59 18.57 -7.83
N LEU A 181 6.76 18.42 -9.14
CA LEU A 181 5.65 18.19 -10.06
C LEU A 181 4.97 16.84 -9.82
N GLY A 182 5.75 15.81 -9.46
CA GLY A 182 5.23 14.49 -9.07
C GLY A 182 4.41 14.55 -7.77
N CYS A 183 4.85 15.33 -6.79
CA CYS A 183 4.17 15.49 -5.50
C CYS A 183 2.82 16.22 -5.62
N VAL A 184 2.72 17.25 -6.47
CA VAL A 184 1.48 18.01 -6.68
C VAL A 184 0.43 17.15 -7.38
N HIS A 185 0.79 16.47 -8.47
CA HIS A 185 -0.15 15.62 -9.20
C HIS A 185 -0.57 14.39 -8.38
N LEU A 186 0.32 13.88 -7.53
CA LEU A 186 0.00 12.81 -6.61
C LEU A 186 -0.98 13.27 -5.51
N LEU A 187 -0.75 14.44 -4.91
CA LEU A 187 -1.67 15.03 -3.95
C LEU A 187 -3.06 15.24 -4.57
N GLU A 188 -3.10 15.77 -5.79
CA GLU A 188 -4.34 15.93 -6.56
C GLU A 188 -5.06 14.58 -6.70
N LYS A 189 -4.38 13.51 -7.12
CA LYS A 189 -4.98 12.16 -7.21
C LYS A 189 -5.54 11.66 -5.89
N ILE A 190 -4.83 11.87 -4.77
CA ILE A 190 -5.29 11.47 -3.44
C ILE A 190 -6.54 12.26 -3.04
N VAL A 191 -6.56 13.57 -3.27
CA VAL A 191 -7.71 14.43 -3.00
C VAL A 191 -8.90 14.01 -3.85
N GLN A 192 -8.70 13.79 -5.15
CA GLN A 192 -9.76 13.29 -6.05
C GLN A 192 -10.31 11.93 -5.59
N ALA A 193 -9.44 11.02 -5.14
CA ALA A 193 -9.85 9.75 -4.56
C ALA A 193 -10.75 9.96 -3.32
N PHE A 194 -10.39 10.87 -2.42
CA PHE A 194 -11.23 11.20 -1.26
C PHE A 194 -12.59 11.80 -1.67
N LEU A 195 -12.59 12.75 -2.60
CA LEU A 195 -13.82 13.38 -3.11
C LEU A 195 -14.73 12.37 -3.83
N SER A 196 -14.18 11.47 -4.62
CA SER A 196 -14.97 10.42 -5.29
C SER A 196 -15.58 9.43 -4.29
N CYS A 197 -14.92 9.16 -3.17
CA CYS A 197 -15.44 8.25 -2.15
C CYS A 197 -16.64 8.83 -1.39
N ILE A 198 -16.65 10.14 -1.11
CA ILE A 198 -17.78 10.82 -0.44
C ILE A 198 -19.00 10.97 -1.35
N THR A 199 -18.79 11.13 -2.66
CA THR A 199 -19.90 11.26 -3.63
C THR A 199 -20.53 9.92 -3.98
N THR A 200 -19.83 8.79 -3.79
CA THR A 200 -20.40 7.44 -3.89
C THR A 200 -21.16 7.00 -2.64
N GLY A 201 -21.63 7.94 -1.82
CA GLY A 201 -22.60 7.66 -0.77
C GLY A 201 -23.85 7.02 -1.37
N ASN A 202 -23.91 5.69 -1.30
CA ASN A 202 -25.16 4.95 -1.36
C ASN A 202 -26.03 5.46 -0.20
N VAL A 203 -26.81 6.50 -0.47
CA VAL A 203 -28.04 6.79 0.26
C VAL A 203 -28.96 5.61 -0.08
N LYS A 204 -28.94 4.59 0.77
CA LYS A 204 -29.97 3.56 0.85
C LYS A 204 -30.76 3.79 2.12
#